data_AF-A0A2N2SU39-F1
#
_entry.id   AF-A0A2N2SU39-F1
#
_cell.length_a   1.000
_cell.length_b   1.000
_cell.length_c   1.000
_cell.angle_alpha   90.00
_cell.angle_beta   90.00
_cell.angle_gamma   90.00
#
_symmetry.space_group_name_H-M   'P 1'
#
loop_
_entity.id
_entity.type
_entity.pdbx_description
1 polymer ?
#
loop_
_entity_poly.entity_id
_entity_poly.type
_entity_poly.pdbx_seq_one_letter_code
_entity_poly.pdbx_strand_id
1 'polypeptide(L)' 'MTTPLFESTIKSLPLLGRGKVRDIYAVDADKLLIVTSDRLSAFDVILPNPIPDKGRVLVAMANFWFERLGHVVPNQLTGV' A
#
# COMPACT_ATOMS: atom_id res chain seq x y z
N MET A 1 15.20 10.26 11.67
CA MET A 1 13.76 10.17 11.35
C MET A 1 13.65 9.70 9.91
N THR A 2 12.77 8.74 9.61
CA THR A 2 12.55 8.23 8.24
C THR A 2 11.86 9.30 7.39
N THR A 3 12.34 9.51 6.17
CA THR A 3 11.69 10.40 5.21
C THR A 3 10.32 9.82 4.81
N PRO A 4 9.21 10.59 4.95
CA PRO A 4 7.88 10.09 4.60
C PRO A 4 7.76 9.74 3.11
N LEU A 5 7.11 8.62 2.82
CA LEU A 5 6.81 8.22 1.45
C LEU A 5 5.55 8.92 0.95
N PHE A 6 5.69 9.94 0.10
CA PHE A 6 4.54 10.53 -0.58
C PHE A 6 4.05 9.62 -1.70
N GLU A 7 4.90 9.37 -2.68
CA GLU A 7 4.61 8.58 -3.88
C GLU A 7 5.77 7.62 -4.12
N SER A 8 5.48 6.41 -4.59
CA SER A 8 6.55 5.48 -4.99
C SER A 8 6.98 5.74 -6.44
N THR A 9 8.25 5.48 -6.73
CA THR A 9 8.85 5.68 -8.05
C THR A 9 9.61 4.43 -8.50
N ILE A 10 8.88 3.32 -8.62
CA ILE A 10 9.42 2.07 -9.14
C ILE A 10 9.42 2.14 -10.67
N LYS A 11 10.60 2.12 -11.30
CA LYS A 11 10.74 2.22 -12.76
C LYS A 11 10.68 0.88 -13.48
N SER A 12 10.90 -0.22 -12.77
CA SER A 12 10.93 -1.57 -13.33
C SER A 12 9.54 -2.18 -13.52
N LEU A 13 8.48 -1.56 -12.99
CA LEU A 13 7.11 -2.06 -13.05
C LEU A 13 6.17 -0.99 -13.63
N PRO A 14 5.20 -1.36 -14.49
CA PRO A 14 4.17 -0.45 -14.96
C PRO A 14 3.32 0.08 -13.81
N LEU A 15 3.24 1.41 -13.66
CA LEU A 15 2.30 2.05 -12.74
C LEU A 15 0.90 2.00 -13.36
N LEU A 16 -0.04 1.32 -12.70
CA LEU A 16 -1.43 1.23 -13.14
C LEU A 16 -2.28 2.39 -12.64
N GLY A 17 -1.98 2.88 -11.43
CA GLY A 17 -2.74 3.98 -10.87
C GLY A 17 -2.27 4.41 -9.49
N ARG A 18 -2.68 5.62 -9.13
CA ARG A 18 -2.44 6.23 -7.83
C ARG A 18 -3.76 6.60 -7.19
N GLY A 19 -4.11 5.89 -6.13
CA GLY A 19 -5.22 6.27 -5.26
C GLY A 19 -4.80 7.32 -4.24
N LYS A 20 -5.71 7.69 -3.33
CA LYS A 20 -5.44 8.68 -2.27
C LYS A 20 -4.21 8.34 -1.44
N VAL A 21 -4.05 7.06 -1.07
CA VAL A 21 -3.01 6.59 -0.12
C VAL A 21 -2.25 5.34 -0.58
N ARG A 22 -2.48 4.89 -1.82
CA ARG A 22 -1.84 3.69 -2.39
C ARG A 22 -1.43 3.92 -3.83
N ASP A 23 -0.27 3.40 -4.20
CA ASP A 23 0.22 3.34 -5.57
C ASP A 23 0.18 1.87 -6.01
N ILE A 24 -0.30 1.60 -7.22
CA ILE A 24 -0.59 0.24 -7.72
C ILE A 24 0.26 -0.02 -8.96
N TYR A 25 1.06 -1.10 -8.92
CA TYR A 25 1.89 -1.53 -10.04
C TYR A 25 1.48 -2.91 -10.54
N ALA A 26 1.58 -3.14 -11.85
CA ALA A 26 1.50 -4.47 -12.43
C ALA A 26 2.83 -5.20 -12.20
N VAL A 27 2.76 -6.41 -11.66
CA VAL A 27 3.91 -7.33 -11.57
C VAL A 27 3.85 -8.34 -12.71
N ASP A 28 2.67 -8.88 -12.98
CA ASP A 28 2.39 -9.85 -14.05
C ASP A 28 0.90 -9.74 -14.46
N ALA A 29 0.43 -10.61 -15.36
CA ALA A 29 -0.95 -10.64 -15.84
C ALA A 29 -2.00 -10.84 -14.71
N ASP A 30 -1.62 -11.51 -13.62
CA ASP A 30 -2.50 -11.86 -12.50
C ASP A 30 -2.01 -11.32 -11.14
N LYS A 31 -0.93 -10.53 -11.11
CA LYS A 31 -0.29 -10.05 -9.86
C LYS A 31 -0.10 -8.55 -9.84
N LEU A 32 -0.42 -7.96 -8.69
CA LEU A 32 -0.25 -6.53 -8.41
C LEU A 32 0.67 -6.31 -7.22
N LEU A 33 1.48 -5.25 -7.30
CA LEU A 33 2.19 -4.69 -6.15
C LEU A 33 1.41 -3.48 -5.63
N ILE A 34 1.01 -3.53 -4.36
CA ILE A 34 0.28 -2.47 -3.68
C ILE A 34 1.22 -1.76 -2.71
N VAL A 35 1.65 -0.55 -3.05
CA VAL A 35 2.50 0.27 -2.18
C VAL A 35 1.61 1.21 -1.36
N THR A 36 1.63 1.06 -0.04
CA THR A 36 0.90 1.96 0.87
C THR A 36 1.80 3.12 1.26
N SER A 37 1.41 4.34 0.88
CA SER A 37 2.19 5.55 1.16
C SER A 37 1.91 6.12 2.55
N ASP A 38 2.65 7.15 2.95
CA ASP A 38 2.45 7.90 4.19
C ASP A 38 1.42 9.05 4.04
N ARG A 39 0.86 9.22 2.83
CA ARG A 39 -0.23 10.16 2.56
C ARG A 39 -1.43 9.84 3.44
N LEU A 40 -2.16 10.89 3.84
CA LEU A 40 -3.39 10.82 4.61
C LEU A 40 -4.48 11.60 3.88
N SER A 41 -5.72 11.13 3.94
CA SER A 41 -6.87 11.86 3.41
C SER A 41 -7.96 12.01 4.47
N ALA A 42 -8.58 13.18 4.53
CA ALA A 42 -9.73 13.48 5.36
C ALA A 42 -10.66 14.43 4.59
N PHE A 43 -11.98 14.32 4.81
CA PHE A 43 -12.99 15.13 4.12
C PHE A 43 -12.84 15.09 2.59
N ASP A 44 -12.60 13.90 2.05
CA ASP A 44 -12.37 13.62 0.62
C ASP A 44 -11.09 14.21 0.01
N VAL A 45 -10.28 14.96 0.77
CA VAL A 45 -9.05 15.62 0.30
C VAL A 45 -7.80 14.93 0.82
N ILE A 46 -6.75 14.85 0.00
CA ILE A 46 -5.41 14.41 0.43
C ILE A 46 -4.72 15.57 1.15
N LEU A 47 -4.29 15.34 2.39
CA LEU A 47 -3.63 16.35 3.20
C LEU A 47 -2.17 16.56 2.74
N PRO A 48 -1.64 17.79 2.82
CA PRO A 48 -0.27 18.08 2.37
C PRO A 48 0.80 17.45 3.27
N ASN A 49 0.49 17.23 4.54
CA ASN A 49 1.42 16.69 5.52
C ASN A 49 1.19 15.17 5.68
N PRO A 50 2.18 14.33 5.35
CA PRO A 50 2.09 12.90 5.55
C PRO A 50 2.32 12.55 7.03
N ILE A 51 1.95 11.34 7.42
CA ILE A 51 2.29 10.78 8.72
C ILE A 51 3.45 9.79 8.53
N PRO A 52 4.67 10.11 9.00
CA PRO A 52 5.82 9.23 8.83
C PRO A 52 5.52 7.81 9.32
N ASP A 53 5.97 6.80 8.57
CA ASP A 53 5.81 5.37 8.87
C ASP A 53 4.37 4.83 8.88
N LYS A 54 3.35 5.66 8.58
CA LYS A 54 1.95 5.22 8.52
C LYS A 54 1.77 4.07 7.53
N GLY A 55 2.36 4.17 6.34
CA GLY A 55 2.28 3.10 5.34
C GLY A 55 2.83 1.78 5.87
N ARG A 56 3.98 1.82 6.55
CA ARG A 56 4.63 0.65 7.15
C ARG A 56 3.74 -0.01 8.22
N VAL A 57 3.19 0.78 9.14
CA VAL A 57 2.31 0.27 10.21
C VAL A 57 1.03 -0.34 9.64
N LEU A 58 0.41 0.30 8.65
CA LEU A 58 -0.81 -0.21 8.04
C LEU A 58 -0.58 -1.51 7.26
N VAL A 59 0.56 -1.65 6.58
CA VAL A 59 0.94 -2.92 5.91
C VAL A 59 1.14 -4.03 6.95
N ALA A 60 1.86 -3.75 8.05
CA ALA A 60 2.05 -4.73 9.12
C ALA A 60 0.71 -5.18 9.75
N MET A 61 -0.19 -4.23 9.99
CA MET A 61 -1.54 -4.51 10.51
C MET A 61 -2.38 -5.33 9.52
N ALA A 62 -2.31 -5.02 8.22
CA ALA A 62 -3.00 -5.80 7.20
C ALA A 62 -2.48 -7.24 7.15
N ASN A 63 -1.15 -7.43 7.14
CA ASN A 63 -0.52 -8.75 7.16
C ASN A 63 -0.94 -9.58 8.38
N PHE A 64 -0.96 -8.97 9.57
CA PHE A 64 -1.46 -9.61 10.79
C PHE A 64 -2.88 -10.15 10.61
N TRP A 65 -3.79 -9.35 10.06
CA TRP A 65 -5.17 -9.78 9.86
C TRP A 65 -5.33 -10.83 8.76
N PHE A 66 -4.57 -10.73 7.66
CA PHE A 66 -4.56 -11.74 6.61
C PHE A 66 -4.10 -13.11 7.15
N GLU A 67 -3.07 -13.13 7.98
CA GLU A 67 -2.63 -14.34 8.66
C GLU A 67 -3.70 -14.86 9.63
N ARG A 68 -4.20 -13.99 10.52
CA ARG A 68 -5.15 -14.36 11.56
C ARG A 68 -6.46 -14.91 11.02
N LEU A 69 -6.91 -14.42 9.87
CA LEU A 69 -8.18 -14.78 9.23
C LEU A 69 -8.03 -15.67 7.99
N GLY A 70 -6.81 -16.08 7.64
CA GLY A 70 -6.56 -16.92 6.46
C GLY A 70 -7.29 -18.27 6.48
N HIS A 71 -7.62 -18.78 7.68
CA HIS A 71 -8.43 -19.99 7.86
C HIS A 71 -9.94 -19.76 7.71
N VAL A 72 -10.39 -18.49 7.72
CA VAL A 72 -11.81 -18.11 7.60
C VAL A 72 -12.17 -17.84 6.15
N VAL A 73 -11.30 -17.14 5.41
CA VAL A 73 -11.54 -16.74 4.02
C VAL A 73 -10.22 -16.65 3.24
N PRO A 74 -10.19 -17.09 1.96
CA PRO A 74 -9.06 -16.83 1.08
C PRO A 74 -8.80 -15.33 0.95
N ASN A 75 -7.52 -14.95 0.80
CA ASN A 75 -7.12 -13.56 0.58
C ASN A 75 -6.15 -13.45 -0.59
N GLN A 76 -5.85 -12.21 -0.98
CA GLN A 76 -5.08 -11.87 -2.17
C GLN A 76 -3.55 -11.87 -1.99
N LEU A 77 -3.01 -12.23 -0.82
CA LEU A 77 -1.56 -12.25 -0.63
C LEU A 77 -0.93 -13.37 -1.47
N THR A 78 0.15 -13.04 -2.18
CA THR A 78 0.85 -13.94 -3.10
C THR A 78 2.03 -14.67 -2.47
N GLY A 79 2.56 -14.15 -1.35
CA GLY A 79 3.71 -14.75 -0.64
C GLY A 79 5.06 -14.58 -1.35
N VAL A 80 5.17 -13.66 -2.31
CA VAL A 80 6.37 -13.38 -3.13
C VAL A 80 6.78 -11.93 -3.00
#